data_AF-A0A0N1IDV2-F1
#
_entry.id   AF-A0A0N1IDV2-F1
#
_cell.length_a   1.000
_cell.length_b   1.000
_cell.length_c   1.000
_cell.angle_alpha   90.00
_cell.angle_beta   90.00
_cell.angle_gamma   90.00
#
_symmetry.space_group_name_H-M   'P 1'
#
loop_
_entity.id
_entity.type
_entity.pdbx_description
1 polymer ?
#
loop_
_entity_poly.entity_id
_entity_poly.type
_entity_poly.pdbx_seq_one_letter_code
_entity_poly.pdbx_strand_id
1 'polypeptide(L)'
;MSQTIVLFMEKYSAIKSGKEPDLSDYKEFKLKEDNIGFKMLQKLGWNEGQGLGAEGGGIVEPINKAPQPVANLGLGAAAAEVVNSEDDEFDAYRKRMMLAYRFRPNPLNNPRRPYY
;
A
#
# COMPACT_ATOMS: atom_id res chain seq x y z
N MET A 1 -9.17 -14.05 4.59
CA MET A 1 -8.89 -12.80 5.32
C MET A 1 -8.81 -11.68 4.29
N SER A 2 -9.37 -10.48 4.54
CA SER A 2 -9.31 -9.36 3.57
C SER A 2 -7.85 -8.89 3.39
N GLN A 3 -7.40 -8.61 2.16
CA GLN A 3 -6.05 -8.08 1.89
C GLN A 3 -5.73 -6.81 2.70
N THR A 4 -6.75 -5.99 2.98
CA THR A 4 -6.62 -4.78 3.79
C THR A 4 -6.24 -5.05 5.26
N ILE A 5 -6.65 -6.17 5.83
CA ILE A 5 -6.31 -6.56 7.21
C ILE A 5 -4.87 -7.07 7.28
N VAL A 6 -4.44 -7.80 6.24
CA VAL A 6 -3.06 -8.28 6.14
C VAL A 6 -2.10 -7.10 6.07
N LEU A 7 -2.38 -6.14 5.18
CA LEU A 7 -1.60 -4.91 5.06
C LEU A 7 -1.58 -4.09 6.37
N PHE A 8 -2.69 -4.03 7.10
CA PHE A 8 -2.76 -3.37 8.41
C PHE A 8 -1.79 -4.01 9.42
N MET A 9 -1.78 -5.34 9.50
CA MET A 9 -0.92 -6.07 10.44
C MET A 9 0.55 -5.93 10.08
N GLU A 10 0.88 -5.95 8.79
CA GLU A 10 2.24 -5.74 8.31
C GLU A 10 2.73 -4.34 8.67
N LYS A 11 1.95 -3.30 8.38
CA LYS A 11 2.25 -1.92 8.81
C LYS A 11 2.40 -1.80 10.32
N TYR A 12 1.49 -2.37 11.11
CA TYR A 12 1.55 -2.35 12.58
C TYR A 12 2.83 -3.00 13.09
N SER A 13 3.21 -4.15 12.54
CA SER A 13 4.44 -4.86 12.92
C SER A 13 5.70 -4.08 12.52
N ALA A 14 5.71 -3.46 11.33
CA ALA A 14 6.81 -2.63 10.84
C ALA A 14 7.03 -1.42 11.75
N ILE A 15 5.95 -0.67 12.05
CA ILE A 15 5.96 0.48 12.95
C ILE A 15 6.47 0.09 14.34
N LYS A 16 5.99 -1.01 14.92
CA LYS A 16 6.43 -1.50 16.24
C LYS A 16 7.91 -1.92 16.24
N SER A 17 8.41 -2.41 15.12
CA SER A 17 9.82 -2.78 14.94
C SER A 17 10.73 -1.59 14.58
N GLY A 18 10.19 -0.39 14.43
CA GLY A 18 10.94 0.80 13.98
C GLY A 18 11.41 0.72 12.52
N LYS A 19 10.86 -0.21 11.74
CA LYS A 19 11.19 -0.42 10.34
C LYS A 19 10.16 0.28 9.46
N GLU A 20 10.60 0.93 8.39
CA GLU A 20 9.67 1.43 7.38
C GLU A 20 8.95 0.24 6.71
N PRO A 21 7.60 0.25 6.66
CA PRO A 21 6.86 -0.80 5.97
C PRO A 21 7.23 -0.78 4.48
N ASP A 22 7.63 -1.94 3.95
CA ASP A 22 7.89 -2.11 2.52
C ASP A 22 6.54 -2.13 1.79
N LEU A 23 6.10 -0.96 1.31
CA LEU A 23 4.84 -0.77 0.60
C LEU A 23 5.03 -0.85 -0.92
N SER A 24 6.12 -1.46 -1.38
CA SER A 24 6.41 -1.51 -2.80
C SER A 24 5.54 -2.54 -3.50
N ASP A 25 4.41 -2.09 -4.06
CA ASP A 25 3.63 -2.86 -5.05
C ASP A 25 4.56 -3.39 -6.17
N TYR A 26 5.65 -2.66 -6.43
CA TYR A 26 6.69 -3.05 -7.37
C TYR A 26 7.26 -4.45 -7.10
N LYS A 27 7.48 -4.85 -5.85
CA LYS A 27 8.07 -6.15 -5.53
C LYS A 27 7.13 -7.30 -5.86
N GLU A 28 5.84 -7.10 -5.64
CA GLU A 28 4.81 -8.09 -5.97
C GLU A 28 4.53 -8.16 -7.47
N PHE A 29 4.56 -7.02 -8.17
CA PHE A 29 4.14 -6.91 -9.58
C PHE A 29 5.29 -6.61 -10.55
N LYS A 30 6.54 -6.91 -10.16
CA LYS A 30 7.71 -6.71 -11.02
C LYS A 30 7.52 -7.42 -12.36
N LEU A 31 7.74 -6.70 -13.45
CA LEU A 31 7.68 -7.26 -14.80
C LEU A 31 8.76 -8.34 -14.95
N LYS A 32 8.35 -9.49 -15.46
CA LYS A 32 9.22 -10.64 -15.72
C LYS A 32 9.72 -10.62 -17.17
N GLU A 33 10.74 -11.41 -17.45
CA GLU A 33 11.39 -11.51 -18.77
C GLU A 33 10.47 -11.99 -19.89
N ASP A 34 9.35 -12.66 -19.56
CA ASP A 34 8.35 -13.12 -20.52
C ASP A 34 7.49 -11.98 -21.06
N ASN A 35 7.44 -10.84 -20.36
CA ASN A 35 6.67 -9.66 -20.73
C ASN A 35 7.15 -9.02 -22.04
N ILE A 36 6.21 -8.65 -22.91
CA ILE A 36 6.51 -8.06 -24.22
C ILE A 36 7.25 -6.72 -24.08
N GLY A 37 6.82 -5.85 -23.15
CA GLY A 37 7.47 -4.57 -22.89
C GLY A 37 8.89 -4.72 -22.33
N PHE A 38 9.10 -5.70 -21.45
CA PHE A 38 10.43 -6.04 -20.95
C PHE A 38 11.38 -6.44 -22.09
N LYS A 39 10.94 -7.34 -22.98
CA LYS A 39 11.71 -7.77 -24.15
C LYS A 39 11.98 -6.61 -25.12
N MET A 40 11.03 -5.71 -25.30
CA MET A 40 11.20 -4.53 -26.14
C MET A 40 12.28 -3.59 -25.59
N LEU A 41 12.26 -3.33 -24.27
CA LEU A 41 13.29 -2.52 -23.61
C LEU A 41 14.68 -3.14 -23.79
N GLN A 42 14.82 -4.45 -23.56
CA GLN A 42 16.08 -5.15 -23.79
C GLN A 42 16.59 -5.02 -25.24
N LYS A 43 15.70 -5.16 -26.23
CA LYS A 43 16.07 -4.99 -27.65
C LYS A 43 16.50 -3.56 -28.00
N LEU A 44 16.05 -2.56 -27.24
CA LEU A 44 16.47 -1.16 -27.39
C LEU A 44 17.75 -0.84 -26.59
N GLY A 45 18.40 -1.85 -25.99
CA GLY A 45 19.66 -1.71 -25.28
C GLY A 45 19.53 -1.38 -23.79
N TRP A 46 18.31 -1.41 -23.23
CA TRP A 46 18.11 -1.27 -21.79
C TRP A 46 18.40 -2.59 -21.06
N ASN A 47 19.12 -2.52 -19.94
CA ASN A 47 19.39 -3.69 -19.11
C ASN A 47 18.58 -3.63 -17.81
N GLU A 48 18.19 -4.79 -17.29
CA GLU A 48 17.45 -4.87 -16.03
C GLU A 48 18.26 -4.25 -14.88
N GLY A 49 17.60 -3.40 -14.08
CA GLY A 49 18.23 -2.68 -12.97
C GLY A 49 18.91 -1.37 -13.40
N GLN A 50 18.97 -1.05 -14.69
CA GLN A 50 19.47 0.22 -15.18
C GLN A 50 18.36 1.28 -15.20
N GLY A 51 18.70 2.52 -14.84
CA GLY A 51 17.80 3.66 -15.04
C GLY A 51 17.62 3.98 -16.53
N LEU A 52 16.51 4.60 -16.89
CA LEU A 52 16.27 5.08 -18.26
C LEU A 52 16.99 6.43 -18.52
N GLY A 53 17.12 6.81 -19.79
CA GLY A 53 17.78 8.05 -20.22
C GLY A 53 19.17 7.84 -20.81
N ALA A 54 19.73 8.87 -21.44
CA ALA A 54 20.98 8.77 -22.19
C ALA A 54 22.18 8.29 -21.34
N GLU A 55 22.24 8.73 -20.09
CA GLU A 55 23.29 8.35 -19.14
C GLU A 55 22.85 7.23 -18.17
N GLY A 56 21.63 6.71 -18.33
CA GLY A 56 21.06 5.70 -17.43
C GLY A 56 20.79 6.18 -15.99
N GLY A 57 20.80 7.50 -15.75
CA GLY A 57 20.57 8.12 -14.44
C GLY A 57 19.10 8.30 -14.05
N GLY A 58 18.16 7.79 -14.85
CA GLY A 58 16.74 7.82 -14.52
C GLY A 58 16.39 6.94 -13.31
N ILE A 59 15.19 7.15 -12.79
CA ILE A 59 14.66 6.38 -11.65
C ILE A 59 14.59 4.89 -11.99
N VAL A 60 15.19 4.05 -11.15
CA VAL A 60 15.24 2.58 -11.31
C VAL A 60 14.02 1.91 -10.69
N GLU A 61 13.70 2.28 -9.45
CA GLU A 61 12.57 1.74 -8.70
C GLU A 61 11.35 2.65 -8.85
N PRO A 62 10.16 2.13 -9.21
CA PRO A 62 8.97 2.95 -9.33
C PRO A 62 8.64 3.71 -8.05
N ILE A 63 8.18 4.94 -8.20
CA ILE A 63 7.69 5.73 -7.06
C ILE A 63 6.33 5.17 -6.64
N ASN A 64 6.23 4.75 -5.37
CA ASN A 64 4.96 4.27 -4.81
C ASN A 64 3.89 5.37 -4.81
N LYS A 65 2.64 4.97 -5.01
CA LYS A 65 1.52 5.90 -4.89
C LYS A 65 1.40 6.39 -3.45
N ALA A 66 1.26 7.70 -3.28
CA ALA A 66 0.88 8.25 -1.99
C ALA A 66 -0.49 7.67 -1.54
N PRO A 67 -0.73 7.53 -0.22
CA PRO A 67 -2.03 7.14 0.30
C PRO A 67 -3.10 8.06 -0.28
N GLN A 68 -4.11 7.47 -0.92
CA GLN A 68 -5.23 8.25 -1.41
C GLN A 68 -6.08 8.71 -0.22
N PRO A 69 -6.50 9.99 -0.17
CA PRO A 69 -7.45 10.43 0.84
C PRO A 69 -8.71 9.58 0.74
N VAL A 70 -9.15 9.03 1.87
CA VAL A 70 -10.49 8.45 1.93
C VAL A 70 -11.50 9.60 1.98
N ALA A 71 -12.53 9.56 1.14
CA ALA A 71 -13.58 10.59 1.09
C ALA A 71 -13.05 12.03 0.86
N ASN A 72 -13.86 13.03 1.23
CA ASN A 72 -13.57 14.46 1.06
C ASN A 72 -12.72 15.02 2.22
N LEU A 73 -11.78 14.24 2.75
CA LEU A 73 -10.89 14.72 3.81
C LEU A 73 -9.99 15.85 3.27
N GLY A 74 -9.72 16.84 4.11
CA GLY A 74 -8.79 17.91 3.80
C GLY A 74 -7.34 17.40 3.67
N LEU A 75 -6.52 18.12 2.93
CA LEU A 75 -5.09 17.83 2.81
C LEU A 75 -4.44 17.83 4.20
N GLY A 76 -3.68 16.79 4.52
CA GLY A 76 -3.03 16.61 5.83
C GLY A 76 -3.90 15.93 6.89
N ALA A 77 -5.18 15.69 6.64
CA ALA A 77 -6.02 14.93 7.55
C ALA A 77 -5.74 13.42 7.40
N ALA A 78 -5.41 12.76 8.50
CA ALA A 78 -5.19 11.31 8.52
C ALA A 78 -6.51 10.55 8.61
N ALA A 79 -6.63 9.46 7.85
CA ALA A 79 -7.77 8.57 7.98
C ALA A 79 -7.72 7.83 9.32
N ALA A 80 -8.84 7.77 10.04
CA ALA A 80 -8.92 7.17 11.38
C ALA A 80 -8.52 5.67 11.43
N GLU A 81 -8.52 4.99 10.28
CA GLU A 81 -8.14 3.59 10.15
C GLU A 81 -6.64 3.33 10.00
N VAL A 82 -5.84 4.37 9.79
CA VAL A 82 -4.39 4.26 9.60
C VAL A 82 -3.72 4.11 10.96
N VAL A 83 -2.80 3.14 11.05
CA VAL A 83 -1.96 2.92 12.22
C VAL A 83 -0.90 4.02 12.31
N ASN A 84 -0.73 4.57 13.51
CA ASN A 84 0.30 5.53 13.84
C ASN A 84 1.28 4.96 14.88
N SER A 85 2.45 5.55 15.01
CA SER A 85 3.44 5.19 16.04
C SER A 85 2.92 5.37 17.47
N GLU A 86 2.04 6.35 17.66
CA GLU A 86 1.47 6.71 18.97
C GLU A 86 0.25 5.86 19.37
N ASP A 87 -0.20 4.94 18.51
CA ASP A 87 -1.35 4.10 18.82
C ASP A 87 -1.01 3.10 19.93
N ASP A 88 -1.84 3.08 20.99
CA ASP A 88 -1.76 2.03 21.99
C ASP A 88 -2.32 0.69 21.47
N GLU A 89 -2.17 -0.38 22.26
CA GLU A 89 -2.65 -1.71 21.86
C GLU A 89 -4.17 -1.76 21.67
N PHE A 90 -4.90 -0.92 22.40
CA PHE A 90 -6.35 -0.80 22.30
C PHE A 90 -6.78 -0.07 21.02
N ASP A 91 -6.10 1.01 20.65
CA ASP A 91 -6.30 1.79 19.44
C ASP A 91 -6.00 0.95 18.20
N ALA A 92 -4.89 0.22 18.21
CA ALA A 92 -4.55 -0.72 17.14
C ALA A 92 -5.62 -1.82 17.00
N TYR A 93 -6.09 -2.38 18.12
CA TYR A 93 -7.21 -3.33 18.13
C TYR A 93 -8.50 -2.71 17.61
N ARG A 94 -8.83 -1.46 17.98
CA ARG A 94 -10.02 -0.76 17.49
C ARG A 94 -9.96 -0.56 15.99
N LYS A 95 -8.83 -0.06 15.47
CA LYS A 95 -8.61 0.22 14.03
C LYS A 95 -8.66 -1.06 13.19
N ARG A 96 -8.00 -2.15 13.64
CA ARG A 96 -8.06 -3.45 12.94
C ARG A 96 -9.50 -3.95 12.83
N MET A 97 -10.27 -3.79 13.91
CA MET A 97 -11.62 -4.31 14.01
C MET A 97 -12.57 -3.47 13.14
N MET A 98 -12.39 -2.14 13.13
CA MET A 98 -13.10 -1.21 12.24
C MET A 98 -12.87 -1.57 10.76
N LEU A 99 -11.62 -1.81 10.35
CA LEU A 99 -11.26 -2.28 9.00
C LEU A 99 -11.95 -3.60 8.65
N ALA A 100 -11.97 -4.57 9.58
CA ALA A 100 -12.65 -5.84 9.37
C ALA A 100 -14.18 -5.69 9.23
N TYR A 101 -14.80 -4.72 9.91
CA TYR A 101 -16.23 -4.45 9.78
C TYR A 101 -16.59 -3.76 8.46
N ARG A 102 -15.70 -2.95 7.87
CA ARG A 102 -15.90 -2.31 6.54
C ARG A 102 -16.22 -3.34 5.46
N PHE A 103 -15.45 -4.44 5.42
CA PHE A 103 -15.46 -5.40 4.30
C PHE A 103 -16.21 -6.72 4.59
N ARG A 104 -16.68 -6.96 5.82
CA ARG A 104 -17.45 -8.18 6.16
C ARG A 104 -18.81 -8.19 5.45
N PRO A 105 -19.24 -9.28 4.79
CA PRO A 105 -20.57 -9.38 4.18
C PRO A 105 -21.66 -9.01 5.18
N ASN A 106 -22.58 -8.11 4.81
CA ASN A 106 -23.69 -7.72 5.68
C ASN A 106 -24.89 -8.64 5.39
N PRO A 107 -25.24 -9.58 6.29
CA PRO A 107 -26.35 -10.51 6.08
C PRO A 107 -27.72 -9.83 6.04
N LEU A 108 -27.84 -8.56 6.47
CA LEU A 108 -29.10 -7.84 6.58
C LEU A 108 -29.30 -6.74 5.51
N ASN A 109 -28.38 -6.61 4.54
CA ASN A 109 -28.38 -5.61 3.45
C ASN A 109 -28.68 -4.14 3.85
N ASN A 110 -28.60 -3.79 5.14
CA ASN A 110 -28.85 -2.44 5.64
C ASN A 110 -27.59 -1.56 5.42
N PRO A 111 -27.72 -0.27 5.02
CA PRO A 111 -26.59 0.64 4.95
C PRO A 111 -25.73 0.65 6.23
N ARG A 112 -24.41 0.44 6.08
CA ARG A 112 -23.46 0.50 7.20
C ARG A 112 -23.34 1.95 7.66
N ARG A 113 -23.50 2.19 8.96
CA ARG A 113 -23.24 3.51 9.54
C ARG A 113 -21.73 3.79 9.51
N PRO A 114 -21.29 4.95 8.97
CA PRO A 114 -19.90 5.37 9.14
C PRO A 114 -19.66 5.61 10.63
N TYR A 115 -18.72 4.88 11.21
CA TYR A 115 -18.22 5.20 12.54
C TYR A 115 -17.13 6.24 12.36
N TYR A 116 -17.39 7.44 12.87
CA TYR A 116 -16.44 8.56 12.94
C TYR A 116 -15.31 8.23 13.91
#